data_AF-A0A243S107-F1
#
_entry.id   AF-A0A243S107-F1
#
_cell.length_a   1.000
_cell.length_b   1.000
_cell.length_c   1.000
_cell.angle_alpha   90.00
_cell.angle_beta   90.00
_cell.angle_gamma   90.00
#
_symmetry.space_group_name_H-M   'P 1'
#
loop_
_entity.id
_entity.type
_entity.pdbx_description
1 polymer ?
#
loop_
_entity_poly.entity_id
_entity_poly.type
_entity_poly.pdbx_seq_one_letter_code
_entity_poly.pdbx_strand_id
1 'polypeptide(L)'
;MPPSSRYRLGGGGRLHVQRHRRTILFLARQNGDKAVIREANEALDTNTPEALRAFLETGYRLAQAEDDRVAVFRILADPDISDARRAAAEAALEDGTPEALRHFLEVGQYEVDG
;
A
#
# COMPACT_ATOMS: atom_id res chain seq x y z
N MET A 1 6.08 54.14 -13.32
CA MET A 1 5.84 53.31 -12.12
C MET A 1 4.62 52.43 -12.33
N PRO A 2 4.80 51.10 -12.32
CA PRO A 2 3.81 50.15 -11.80
C PRO A 2 4.34 49.47 -10.51
N PRO A 3 3.45 48.90 -9.68
CA PRO A 3 3.76 48.53 -8.30
C PRO A 3 4.54 47.23 -8.16
N SER A 4 5.39 47.23 -7.13
CA SER A 4 6.12 46.11 -6.58
C SER A 4 5.20 44.93 -6.24
N SER A 5 5.44 43.76 -6.83
CA SER A 5 4.95 42.49 -6.27
C SER A 5 6.14 41.58 -6.02
N ARG A 6 6.72 41.74 -4.82
CA ARG A 6 7.66 40.79 -4.23
C ARG A 6 6.86 39.60 -3.72
N TYR A 7 6.82 38.51 -4.47
CA TYR A 7 6.48 37.22 -3.88
C TYR A 7 7.70 36.66 -3.16
N ARG A 8 7.67 36.79 -1.83
CA ARG A 8 8.46 36.01 -0.89
C ARG A 8 7.48 35.16 -0.09
N LEU A 9 7.91 33.93 0.20
CA LEU A 9 7.30 32.87 1.03
C LEU A 9 6.35 31.94 0.24
N GLY A 10 6.45 30.61 0.30
CA GLY A 10 7.20 29.77 1.24
C GLY A 10 7.47 28.37 0.67
N GLY A 11 8.64 27.83 1.00
CA GLY A 11 8.94 26.42 0.82
C GLY A 11 8.08 25.58 1.76
N GLY A 12 6.92 25.13 1.27
CA GLY A 12 5.99 24.24 1.99
C GLY A 12 5.92 22.81 1.45
N GLY A 13 6.51 22.52 0.29
CA GLY A 13 6.39 21.18 -0.34
C GLY A 13 7.29 20.09 0.25
N ARG A 14 8.27 20.46 1.09
CA ARG A 14 9.37 19.55 1.50
C ARG A 14 9.10 18.72 2.76
N LEU A 15 7.99 18.93 3.48
CA LEU A 15 7.71 18.22 4.73
C LEU A 15 6.60 17.15 4.68
N HIS A 16 5.73 17.15 3.67
CA HIS A 16 4.62 16.18 3.65
C HIS A 16 5.01 14.81 3.10
N VAL A 17 6.01 14.74 2.22
CA VAL A 17 6.44 13.48 1.60
C VAL A 17 7.33 12.65 2.56
N GLN A 18 8.13 13.32 3.40
CA GLN A 18 9.12 12.67 4.28
C GLN A 18 8.50 12.00 5.51
N ARG A 19 7.35 12.49 6.01
CA ARG A 19 6.67 11.91 7.19
C ARG A 19 5.93 10.61 6.87
N HIS A 20 5.41 10.46 5.65
CA HIS A 20 4.70 9.25 5.21
C HIS A 20 5.67 8.09 4.92
N ARG A 21 6.85 8.41 4.39
CA ARG A 21 7.92 7.47 4.00
C ARG A 21 8.38 6.53 5.11
N ARG A 22 8.58 7.07 6.32
CA ARG A 22 9.04 6.31 7.48
C ARG A 22 7.93 5.43 8.07
N THR A 23 6.68 5.87 7.95
CA THR A 23 5.51 5.11 8.39
C THR A 23 5.19 3.96 7.43
N ILE A 24 5.29 4.18 6.11
CA ILE A 24 5.04 3.13 5.11
C ILE A 24 6.01 1.96 5.28
N LEU A 25 7.32 2.22 5.34
CA LEU A 25 8.31 1.15 5.54
C LEU A 25 8.21 0.47 6.91
N PHE A 26 7.72 1.19 7.92
CA PHE A 26 7.51 0.63 9.25
C PHE A 26 6.32 -0.33 9.26
N LEU A 27 5.17 0.10 8.73
CA LEU A 27 3.97 -0.72 8.62
C LEU A 27 4.20 -1.92 7.69
N ALA A 28 4.84 -1.71 6.54
CA ALA A 28 5.14 -2.79 5.60
C ALA A 28 6.03 -3.87 6.23
N ARG A 29 7.01 -3.49 7.07
CA ARG A 29 7.81 -4.47 7.84
C ARG A 29 6.99 -5.21 8.89
N GLN A 30 6.04 -4.56 9.55
CA GLN A 30 5.18 -5.20 10.54
C GLN A 30 4.23 -6.21 9.90
N ASN A 31 3.72 -5.90 8.71
CA ASN A 31 2.78 -6.75 7.97
C ASN A 31 3.48 -7.84 7.14
N GLY A 32 4.80 -7.72 6.92
CA GLY A 32 5.55 -8.64 6.06
C GLY A 32 5.35 -8.38 4.57
N ASP A 33 5.00 -7.14 4.21
CA ASP A 33 4.70 -6.64 2.87
C ASP A 33 6.01 -6.45 2.08
N LYS A 34 6.48 -7.53 1.44
CA LYS A 34 7.79 -7.59 0.80
C LYS A 34 7.85 -6.74 -0.47
N ALA A 35 6.78 -6.70 -1.24
CA ALA A 35 6.72 -5.89 -2.45
C ALA A 35 6.75 -4.39 -2.09
N VAL A 36 5.97 -3.97 -1.08
CA VAL A 36 5.99 -2.58 -0.60
C VAL A 36 7.39 -2.18 -0.10
N ILE A 37 8.07 -3.06 0.65
CA ILE A 37 9.44 -2.79 1.11
C ILE A 37 10.40 -2.63 -0.09
N ARG A 38 10.30 -3.51 -1.08
CA ARG A 38 11.16 -3.52 -2.28
C ARG A 38 11.02 -2.22 -3.06
N GLU A 39 9.79 -1.88 -3.45
CA GLU A 39 9.48 -0.68 -4.24
C GLU A 39 9.79 0.61 -3.46
N ALA A 40 9.54 0.62 -2.15
CA ALA A 40 9.91 1.75 -1.30
C ALA A 40 11.43 1.95 -1.25
N ASN A 41 12.23 0.89 -1.15
CA ASN A 41 13.69 1.01 -1.15
C ASN A 41 14.21 1.50 -2.51
N GLU A 42 13.66 1.01 -3.63
CA GLU A 42 14.06 1.45 -4.97
C GLU A 42 13.81 2.96 -5.19
N ALA A 43 12.64 3.45 -4.75
CA ALA A 43 12.32 4.88 -4.79
C ALA A 43 13.25 5.71 -3.89
N LEU A 44 13.70 5.15 -2.75
CA LEU A 44 14.64 5.77 -1.84
C LEU A 44 16.06 5.83 -2.39
N ASP A 45 16.52 4.75 -3.01
CA ASP A 45 17.86 4.61 -3.57
C ASP A 45 18.05 5.54 -4.78
N THR A 46 16.97 5.74 -5.56
CA THR A 46 16.95 6.74 -6.65
C THR A 46 17.14 8.17 -6.12
N ASN A 47 16.72 8.43 -4.87
CA ASN A 47 16.95 9.68 -4.14
C ASN A 47 16.52 10.97 -4.86
N THR A 48 15.41 10.91 -5.63
CA THR A 48 14.79 12.08 -6.27
C THR A 48 13.37 12.32 -5.76
N PRO A 49 12.91 13.59 -5.69
CA PRO A 49 11.52 13.90 -5.36
C PRO A 49 10.51 13.23 -6.32
N GLU A 50 10.86 13.10 -7.59
CA GLU A 50 10.01 12.52 -8.63
C GLU A 50 9.83 11.02 -8.43
N ALA A 51 10.88 10.28 -8.10
CA ALA A 51 10.81 8.85 -7.82
C ALA A 51 9.95 8.57 -6.57
N LEU A 52 10.15 9.36 -5.51
CA LEU A 52 9.35 9.23 -4.30
C LEU A 52 7.88 9.57 -4.54
N ARG A 53 7.61 10.57 -5.39
CA ARG A 53 6.25 10.93 -5.78
C ARG A 53 5.59 9.83 -6.61
N ALA A 54 6.29 9.28 -7.60
CA ALA A 54 5.79 8.17 -8.42
C ALA A 54 5.47 6.94 -7.55
N PHE A 55 6.35 6.60 -6.60
CA PHE A 55 6.07 5.52 -5.65
C PHE A 55 4.80 5.80 -4.83
N LEU A 56 4.61 7.00 -4.29
CA LEU A 56 3.43 7.29 -3.48
C LEU A 56 2.12 7.37 -4.30
N GLU A 57 2.18 7.83 -5.54
CA GLU A 57 0.98 8.01 -6.38
C GLU A 57 0.51 6.69 -7.01
N THR A 58 1.44 5.82 -7.42
CA THR A 58 1.13 4.58 -8.15
C THR A 58 1.84 3.35 -7.59
N GLY A 59 3.16 3.43 -7.33
CA GLY A 59 3.97 2.26 -6.95
C GLY A 59 3.49 1.57 -5.67
N TYR A 60 3.08 2.33 -4.65
CA TYR A 60 2.61 1.82 -3.38
C TYR A 60 1.35 0.95 -3.53
N ARG A 61 0.37 1.40 -4.33
CA ARG A 61 -0.87 0.62 -4.55
C ARG A 61 -0.62 -0.69 -5.26
N LEU A 62 0.28 -0.70 -6.26
CA LEU A 62 0.65 -1.92 -6.98
C LEU A 62 1.38 -2.91 -6.08
N ALA A 63 2.35 -2.41 -5.31
CA ALA A 63 3.11 -3.20 -4.36
C ALA A 63 2.21 -3.78 -3.26
N GLN A 64 1.30 -2.97 -2.73
CA GLN A 64 0.33 -3.41 -1.74
C GLN A 64 -0.60 -4.48 -2.29
N ALA A 65 -1.07 -4.36 -3.54
CA ALA A 65 -1.90 -5.39 -4.16
C ALA A 65 -1.16 -6.72 -4.36
N GLU A 66 0.14 -6.68 -4.68
CA GLU A 66 0.98 -7.87 -4.74
C GLU A 66 1.08 -8.56 -3.37
N ASP A 67 1.37 -7.79 -2.33
CA ASP A 67 1.46 -8.29 -0.96
C ASP A 67 0.10 -8.82 -0.44
N ASP A 68 -1.00 -8.12 -0.74
CA ASP A 68 -2.35 -8.53 -0.40
C ASP A 68 -2.71 -9.88 -1.07
N ARG A 69 -2.40 -10.07 -2.37
CA ARG A 69 -2.58 -11.39 -3.03
C ARG A 69 -1.80 -12.49 -2.33
N VAL A 70 -0.55 -12.24 -1.99
CA VAL A 70 0.29 -13.21 -1.28
C VAL A 70 -0.32 -13.54 0.09
N ALA A 71 -0.85 -12.56 0.82
CA ALA A 71 -1.54 -12.77 2.08
C ALA A 71 -2.79 -13.65 1.91
N VAL A 72 -3.61 -13.41 0.87
CA VAL A 72 -4.77 -14.26 0.56
C VAL A 72 -4.36 -15.70 0.23
N PHE A 73 -3.31 -15.89 -0.58
CA PHE A 73 -2.79 -17.24 -0.84
C PHE A 73 -2.27 -17.95 0.41
N ARG A 74 -1.67 -17.22 1.35
CA ARG A 74 -1.25 -17.80 2.65
C ARG A 74 -2.45 -18.25 3.48
N ILE A 75 -3.54 -17.49 3.48
CA ILE A 75 -4.78 -17.88 4.15
C ILE A 75 -5.34 -19.15 3.51
N LEU A 76 -5.40 -19.24 2.17
CA LEU A 76 -5.85 -20.44 1.46
C LEU A 76 -4.98 -21.68 1.72
N ALA A 77 -3.71 -21.49 2.04
CA ALA A 77 -2.77 -22.57 2.38
C ALA A 77 -2.92 -23.06 3.84
N ASP A 78 -3.70 -22.37 4.67
CA ASP A 78 -4.00 -22.79 6.03
C ASP A 78 -4.86 -24.07 6.00
N PRO A 79 -4.41 -25.19 6.60
CA PRO A 79 -5.17 -26.43 6.62
C PRO A 79 -6.48 -26.32 7.42
N ASP A 80 -6.59 -25.37 8.33
CA ASP A 80 -7.75 -25.21 9.23
C ASP A 80 -8.75 -24.15 8.73
N ILE A 81 -8.57 -23.64 7.51
CA ILE A 81 -9.49 -22.66 6.91
C ILE A 81 -10.91 -23.24 6.73
N SER A 82 -11.93 -22.48 7.14
CA SER A 82 -13.32 -22.84 6.89
C SER A 82 -13.70 -22.74 5.41
N ASP A 83 -14.66 -23.56 4.97
CA ASP A 83 -15.13 -23.56 3.57
C ASP A 83 -15.63 -22.19 3.10
N ALA A 84 -16.34 -21.48 3.97
CA ALA A 84 -16.86 -20.16 3.65
C ALA A 84 -15.73 -19.10 3.56
N ARG A 85 -14.69 -19.20 4.40
CA ARG A 85 -13.52 -18.32 4.31
C ARG A 85 -12.67 -18.62 3.06
N ARG A 86 -12.60 -19.90 2.68
CA ARG A 86 -11.97 -20.33 1.42
C ARG A 86 -12.69 -19.74 0.21
N ALA A 87 -14.03 -19.87 0.16
CA ALA A 87 -14.82 -19.33 -0.94
C ALA A 87 -14.68 -17.79 -1.06
N ALA A 88 -14.66 -17.06 0.06
CA ALA A 88 -14.44 -15.63 0.05
C ALA A 88 -13.03 -15.23 -0.43
N ALA A 89 -11.99 -15.99 -0.03
CA ALA A 89 -10.62 -15.80 -0.50
C ALA A 89 -10.50 -16.03 -2.01
N GLU A 90 -11.12 -17.09 -2.52
CA GLU A 90 -11.15 -17.41 -3.95
C GLU A 90 -11.85 -16.30 -4.75
N ALA A 91 -13.02 -15.83 -4.29
CA ALA A 91 -13.73 -14.74 -4.95
C ALA A 91 -12.92 -13.44 -5.00
N ALA A 92 -12.18 -13.12 -3.92
CA ALA A 92 -11.30 -11.95 -3.90
C ALA A 92 -10.12 -12.08 -4.88
N LEU A 93 -9.58 -13.30 -5.06
CA LEU A 93 -8.52 -13.57 -6.05
C LEU A 93 -9.05 -13.52 -7.49
N GLU A 94 -10.28 -13.99 -7.72
CA GLU A 94 -10.93 -13.94 -9.04
C GLU A 94 -11.23 -12.50 -9.48
N ASP A 95 -11.72 -11.66 -8.56
CA ASP A 95 -11.88 -10.22 -8.81
C ASP A 95 -10.52 -9.56 -9.05
N GLY A 96 -9.53 -9.89 -8.22
CA GLY A 96 -8.12 -9.53 -8.42
C GLY A 96 -7.81 -8.04 -8.27
N THR A 97 -8.81 -7.21 -7.95
CA THR A 97 -8.63 -5.79 -7.65
C THR A 97 -7.98 -5.61 -6.28
N PRO A 98 -7.15 -4.56 -6.09
CA PRO A 98 -6.60 -4.21 -4.78
C PRO A 98 -7.71 -4.05 -3.73
N GLU A 99 -8.84 -3.45 -4.11
CA GLU A 99 -9.97 -3.19 -3.23
C GLU A 99 -10.63 -4.49 -2.74
N ALA A 100 -10.88 -5.47 -3.63
CA ALA A 100 -11.47 -6.75 -3.25
C ALA A 100 -10.56 -7.56 -2.32
N LEU A 101 -9.26 -7.62 -2.64
CA LEU A 101 -8.26 -8.29 -1.80
C LEU A 101 -8.20 -7.65 -0.42
N ARG A 102 -8.19 -6.31 -0.36
CA ARG A 102 -8.15 -5.57 0.89
C ARG A 102 -9.40 -5.77 1.73
N HIS A 103 -10.55 -5.74 1.09
CA HIS A 103 -11.83 -5.97 1.75
C HIS A 103 -11.89 -7.35 2.40
N PHE A 104 -11.43 -8.40 1.69
CA PHE A 104 -11.35 -9.74 2.26
C PHE A 104 -10.39 -9.81 3.46
N LEU A 105 -9.20 -9.21 3.35
CA LEU A 105 -8.19 -9.22 4.41
C LEU A 105 -8.60 -8.42 5.66
N GLU A 106 -9.39 -7.35 5.50
CA GLU A 106 -9.81 -6.50 6.61
C GLU A 106 -11.13 -6.97 7.25
N VAL A 107 -12.14 -7.28 6.43
CA VAL A 107 -13.53 -7.50 6.86
C VAL A 107 -13.98 -8.94 6.63
N GLY A 108 -13.61 -9.54 5.50
CA GLY A 108 -14.05 -10.88 5.10
C GLY A 108 -13.65 -12.01 6.05
N GLN A 109 -12.74 -11.76 6.98
CA GLN A 109 -12.38 -12.71 8.05
C GLN A 109 -13.35 -12.74 9.24
N TYR A 110 -14.26 -11.75 9.37
CA TYR A 110 -15.18 -11.62 10.51
C TYR A 110 -16.66 -11.82 10.16
N GLU A 111 -17.05 -11.68 8.90
CA GLU A 111 -18.44 -11.91 8.46
C GLU A 111 -18.80 -13.40 8.34
N VAL A 112 -17.79 -14.28 8.37
CA VAL A 112 -17.97 -15.72 8.14
C VAL A 112 -18.30 -16.50 9.42
N ASP A 113 -18.13 -15.86 10.59
CA ASP A 113 -18.43 -16.44 11.91
C ASP A 113 -19.83 -16.03 12.45
N GLY A 114 -20.69 -15.45 11.61
CA GLY A 114 -22.04 -14.97 11.96
C GLY A 114 -23.17 -15.95 11.68
#